data_AF-A0A9P7R8A4-F1
#
_entry.id   AF-A0A9P7R8A4-F1
#
_cell.length_a   1.000
_cell.length_b   1.000
_cell.length_c   1.000
_cell.angle_alpha   90.00
_cell.angle_beta   90.00
_cell.angle_gamma   90.00
#
_symmetry.space_group_name_H-M   'P 1'
#
loop_
_entity.id
_entity.type
_entity.pdbx_description
1 polymer ?
#
loop_
_entity_poly.entity_id
_entity_poly.type
_entity_poly.pdbx_seq_one_letter_code
_entity_poly.pdbx_strand_id
1 'polypeptide(L)'
;MQNNSELTPGNTNAKENAARLTQGVIQVLQRSGADPNYIQAFAEQQKAVIALTEETVKEADQMTLASKNMLKYANHVGPELAIAAEQYQFLSEDYRDSKKQMQEIGGQQAEVMNKVAGLEGRLQALEGQMSDIIRKVANLESMEKQQKESKGSKDV
;
A
#
# COMPACT_ATOMS: atom_id res chain seq x y z
N MET A 1 5.48 -2.97 -30.88
CA MET A 1 5.22 -4.37 -30.51
C MET A 1 6.02 -5.25 -31.47
N GLN A 2 7.16 -5.79 -31.04
CA GLN A 2 8.01 -6.66 -31.86
C GLN A 2 7.53 -8.11 -31.71
N ASN A 3 7.31 -8.76 -32.84
CA ASN A 3 6.92 -10.17 -32.97
C ASN A 3 8.02 -11.07 -32.37
N ASN A 4 7.75 -11.71 -31.24
CA ASN A 4 8.61 -12.75 -30.65
C ASN A 4 8.27 -14.15 -31.18
N SER A 5 8.04 -14.28 -32.49
CA SER A 5 7.81 -15.56 -33.14
C SER A 5 9.11 -16.06 -33.76
N GLU A 6 10.08 -16.43 -32.92
CA GLU A 6 11.22 -17.23 -33.37
C GLU A 6 11.24 -18.53 -32.58
N LEU A 7 10.42 -19.49 -33.03
CA LEU A 7 10.78 -20.89 -32.92
C LEU A 7 12.16 -21.02 -33.59
N THR A 8 13.17 -21.39 -32.81
CA THR A 8 14.56 -21.34 -33.26
C THR A 8 14.76 -22.21 -34.52
N PRO A 9 15.41 -21.68 -35.58
CA PRO A 9 15.66 -22.43 -36.82
C PRO A 9 16.58 -23.66 -36.65
N GLY A 10 17.15 -23.87 -35.46
CA GLY A 10 18.02 -25.01 -35.15
C GLY A 10 17.28 -26.34 -34.97
N ASN A 11 16.01 -26.33 -34.56
CA ASN A 11 15.30 -27.55 -34.15
C ASN A 11 14.75 -28.36 -35.33
N THR A 12 14.29 -27.67 -36.39
CA THR A 12 13.92 -28.27 -37.68
C THR A 12 15.11 -28.99 -38.32
N ASN A 13 16.31 -28.42 -38.24
CA ASN A 13 17.53 -29.05 -38.73
C ASN A 13 17.92 -30.32 -37.95
N ALA A 14 17.70 -30.37 -36.63
CA ALA A 14 18.03 -31.54 -35.81
C ALA A 14 17.12 -32.74 -36.10
N LYS A 15 15.80 -32.51 -36.21
CA LYS A 15 14.82 -33.52 -36.63
C LYS A 15 15.16 -34.10 -38.00
N GLU A 16 15.36 -33.23 -38.98
CA GLU A 16 15.62 -33.64 -40.36
C GLU A 16 16.93 -34.43 -40.46
N ASN A 17 17.96 -34.02 -39.71
CA ASN A 17 19.20 -34.78 -39.61
C ASN A 17 19.02 -36.13 -38.94
N ALA A 18 18.26 -36.23 -37.83
CA ALA A 18 17.99 -37.48 -37.14
C ALA A 18 17.19 -38.47 -38.00
N ALA A 19 16.19 -37.97 -38.73
CA ALA A 19 15.41 -38.76 -39.68
C ALA A 19 16.28 -39.27 -40.84
N ARG A 20 17.14 -38.40 -41.39
CA ARG A 20 18.09 -38.76 -42.46
C ARG A 20 19.10 -39.82 -42.00
N LEU A 21 19.66 -39.67 -40.79
CA LEU A 21 20.58 -40.66 -40.21
C LEU A 21 19.90 -42.00 -39.98
N THR A 22 18.67 -41.98 -39.44
CA THR A 22 17.85 -43.19 -39.25
C THR A 22 17.62 -43.93 -40.58
N GLN A 23 17.29 -43.19 -41.64
CA GLN A 23 17.12 -43.76 -42.97
C GLN A 23 18.42 -44.35 -43.52
N GLY A 24 19.57 -43.70 -43.27
CA GLY A 24 20.89 -44.23 -43.64
C GLY A 24 21.21 -45.55 -42.94
N VAL A 25 20.91 -45.66 -41.64
CA VAL A 25 21.11 -46.90 -40.87
C VAL A 25 20.20 -48.02 -41.38
N ILE A 26 18.92 -47.71 -41.66
CA ILE A 26 17.98 -48.68 -42.24
C ILE A 26 18.50 -49.24 -43.57
N GLN A 27 19.02 -48.38 -44.46
CA GLN A 27 19.59 -48.82 -45.74
C GLN A 27 20.80 -49.74 -45.56
N VAL A 28 21.67 -49.46 -44.58
CA VAL A 28 22.82 -50.32 -44.26
C VAL A 28 22.35 -51.68 -43.74
N LEU A 29 21.37 -51.70 -42.82
CA LEU A 29 20.80 -52.93 -42.28
C LEU A 29 20.15 -53.79 -43.37
N GLN A 30 19.39 -53.17 -44.28
CA GLN A 30 18.79 -53.85 -45.44
C GLN A 30 19.86 -54.49 -46.35
N ARG A 31 20.96 -53.78 -46.63
CA ARG A 31 22.07 -54.29 -47.45
C ARG A 31 22.85 -55.40 -46.78
N SER A 32 22.91 -55.41 -45.44
CA SER A 32 23.58 -56.45 -44.66
C SER A 32 22.78 -57.76 -44.55
N GLY A 33 21.53 -57.78 -45.01
CA GLY A 33 20.63 -58.93 -44.88
C GLY A 33 20.09 -59.12 -43.46
N ALA A 34 20.05 -58.05 -42.65
CA ALA A 34 19.46 -58.09 -41.32
C ALA A 34 17.97 -58.45 -41.37
N ASP A 35 17.47 -59.08 -40.30
CA ASP A 35 16.08 -59.53 -40.21
C ASP A 35 15.09 -58.36 -40.46
N PRO A 36 14.10 -58.51 -41.37
CA PRO A 36 13.14 -57.46 -41.67
C PRO A 36 12.33 -56.97 -40.46
N ASN A 37 11.98 -57.86 -39.52
CA ASN A 37 11.26 -57.49 -38.31
C ASN A 37 12.14 -56.65 -37.39
N TYR A 38 13.44 -56.96 -37.32
CA TYR A 38 14.41 -56.14 -36.58
C TYR A 38 14.55 -54.74 -37.18
N ILE A 39 14.66 -54.64 -38.51
CA ILE A 39 14.74 -53.35 -39.21
C ILE A 39 13.47 -52.51 -38.95
N GLN A 40 12.30 -53.15 -39.00
CA GLN A 40 11.02 -52.49 -38.73
C GLN A 40 10.92 -52.01 -37.28
N ALA A 41 11.28 -52.85 -36.31
CA ALA A 41 11.27 -52.49 -34.89
C ALA A 41 12.22 -51.31 -34.60
N PHE A 42 13.43 -51.33 -35.19
CA PHE A 42 14.37 -50.22 -35.10
C PHE A 42 13.81 -48.92 -35.68
N ALA A 43 13.19 -48.98 -36.86
CA ALA A 43 12.60 -47.81 -37.51
C ALA A 43 11.47 -47.20 -36.68
N GLU A 44 10.58 -48.02 -36.13
CA GLU A 44 9.49 -47.55 -35.28
C GLU A 44 9.99 -46.97 -33.95
N GLN A 45 11.01 -47.61 -33.34
CA GLN A 45 11.64 -47.07 -32.12
C GLN A 45 12.28 -45.70 -32.38
N GLN A 46 13.01 -45.53 -33.48
CA GLN A 46 13.65 -44.24 -33.80
C GLN A 46 12.63 -43.16 -34.12
N LYS A 47 11.53 -43.47 -34.83
CA LYS A 47 10.43 -42.53 -35.02
C LYS A 47 9.84 -42.06 -33.70
N ALA A 48 9.60 -42.99 -32.77
CA ALA A 48 9.05 -42.67 -31.45
C ALA A 48 10.01 -41.78 -30.64
N VAL A 49 11.31 -42.08 -30.65
CA VAL A 49 12.33 -41.25 -29.96
C VAL A 49 12.42 -39.85 -30.56
N ILE A 50 12.42 -39.73 -31.89
CA ILE A 50 12.45 -38.43 -32.58
C ILE A 50 11.19 -37.61 -32.22
N ALA A 51 10.01 -38.23 -32.27
CA ALA A 51 8.75 -37.57 -31.93
C ALA A 51 8.72 -37.08 -30.47
N LEU A 52 9.14 -37.92 -29.51
CA LEU A 52 9.22 -37.55 -28.10
C LEU A 52 10.23 -36.41 -27.87
N THR A 53 11.36 -36.45 -28.57
CA THR A 53 12.38 -35.39 -28.48
C THR A 53 11.84 -34.07 -29.02
N GLU A 54 11.07 -34.08 -30.10
CA GLU A 54 10.44 -32.86 -30.61
C GLU A 54 9.43 -32.26 -29.64
N GLU A 55 8.60 -33.10 -29.03
CA GLU A 55 7.59 -32.66 -28.07
C GLU A 55 8.25 -32.04 -26.84
N THR A 56 9.21 -32.73 -26.25
CA THR A 56 9.96 -32.24 -25.08
C THR A 56 10.74 -30.96 -25.37
N VAL A 57 11.33 -30.80 -26.55
CA VAL A 57 12.01 -29.54 -26.91
C VAL A 57 11.00 -28.41 -27.12
N LYS A 58 9.83 -28.67 -27.74
CA LYS A 58 8.77 -27.65 -27.86
C LYS A 58 8.27 -27.21 -26.50
N GLU A 59 8.07 -28.14 -25.58
CA GLU A 59 7.68 -27.83 -24.20
C GLU A 59 8.76 -26.99 -23.51
N ALA A 60 10.03 -27.34 -23.65
CA ALA A 60 11.14 -26.57 -23.09
C ALA A 60 11.22 -25.14 -23.66
N ASP A 61 10.99 -24.97 -24.97
CA ASP A 61 10.93 -23.65 -25.62
C ASP A 61 9.74 -22.82 -25.09
N GLN A 62 8.58 -23.44 -24.93
CA GLN A 62 7.40 -22.79 -24.36
C GLN A 62 7.62 -22.37 -22.90
N MET A 63 8.21 -23.24 -22.08
CA MET A 63 8.57 -22.92 -20.69
C MET A 63 9.61 -21.80 -20.62
N THR A 64 10.58 -21.79 -21.53
CA THR A 64 11.58 -20.72 -21.63
C THR A 64 10.93 -19.38 -21.98
N LEU A 65 10.00 -19.38 -22.96
CA LEU A 65 9.25 -18.18 -23.33
C LEU A 65 8.36 -17.68 -22.19
N ALA A 66 7.64 -18.58 -21.52
CA ALA A 66 6.84 -18.25 -20.34
C ALA A 66 7.70 -17.64 -19.24
N SER A 67 8.86 -18.22 -18.94
CA SER A 67 9.81 -17.73 -17.94
C SER A 67 10.33 -16.33 -18.29
N LYS A 68 10.69 -16.09 -19.56
CA LYS A 68 11.10 -14.76 -20.03
C LYS A 68 9.98 -13.71 -19.86
N ASN A 69 8.75 -14.08 -20.18
CA ASN A 69 7.60 -13.20 -19.99
C ASN A 69 7.37 -12.90 -18.51
N MET A 70 7.40 -13.92 -17.64
CA MET A 70 7.29 -13.74 -16.19
C MET A 70 8.37 -12.81 -15.65
N LEU A 71 9.62 -12.98 -16.07
CA LEU A 71 10.72 -12.12 -15.65
C LEU A 71 10.50 -10.67 -16.10
N LYS A 72 10.00 -10.46 -17.31
CA LYS A 72 9.65 -9.13 -17.82
C LYS A 72 8.56 -8.47 -16.97
N TYR A 73 7.51 -9.22 -16.60
CA TYR A 73 6.46 -8.72 -15.72
C TYR A 73 7.00 -8.39 -14.33
N ALA A 74 7.82 -9.27 -13.74
CA ALA A 74 8.43 -9.04 -12.43
C ALA A 74 9.31 -7.78 -12.42
N ASN A 75 10.09 -7.56 -13.48
CA ASN A 75 10.92 -6.37 -13.62
C ASN A 75 10.13 -5.07 -13.81
N HIS A 76 8.90 -5.14 -14.32
CA HIS A 76 8.05 -3.96 -14.48
C HIS A 76 7.23 -3.67 -13.23
N VAL A 77 6.61 -4.70 -12.65
CA VAL A 77 5.67 -4.57 -11.52
C VAL A 77 6.42 -4.45 -10.19
N GLY A 78 7.61 -5.05 -10.06
CA GLY A 78 8.41 -5.01 -8.83
C GLY A 78 8.75 -3.58 -8.36
N PRO A 79 9.33 -2.73 -9.23
CA PRO A 79 9.60 -1.33 -8.88
C PRO A 79 8.34 -0.53 -8.54
N GLU A 80 7.24 -0.72 -9.27
CA GLU A 80 5.96 -0.03 -9.00
C GLU A 80 5.39 -0.42 -7.63
N LEU A 81 5.45 -1.71 -7.27
CA LEU A 81 5.07 -2.21 -5.95
C LEU A 81 5.94 -1.61 -4.83
N ALA A 82 7.25 -1.49 -5.05
CA ALA A 82 8.16 -0.90 -4.08
C ALA A 82 7.84 0.58 -3.85
N ILE A 83 7.64 1.35 -4.93
CA ILE A 83 7.24 2.77 -4.86
C ILE A 83 5.90 2.93 -4.13
N ALA A 84 4.91 2.11 -4.47
CA ALA A 84 3.60 2.16 -3.81
C ALA A 84 3.70 1.84 -2.31
N ALA A 85 4.55 0.88 -1.93
CA ALA A 85 4.79 0.55 -0.52
C ALA A 85 5.44 1.71 0.25
N GLU A 86 6.44 2.36 -0.35
CA GLU A 86 7.09 3.55 0.23
C GLU A 86 6.11 4.73 0.37
N GLN A 87 5.29 4.99 -0.64
CA GLN A 87 4.25 6.03 -0.60
C GLN A 87 3.21 5.75 0.50
N TYR A 88 2.78 4.49 0.63
CA TYR A 88 1.84 4.10 1.67
C TYR A 88 2.44 4.27 3.06
N GLN A 89 3.71 3.89 3.24
CA GLN A 89 4.41 4.07 4.50
C GLN A 89 4.51 5.56 4.87
N PHE A 90 4.94 6.41 3.95
CA PHE A 90 5.01 7.86 4.15
C PHE A 90 3.65 8.44 4.58
N LEU A 91 2.57 8.10 3.85
CA LEU A 91 1.24 8.58 4.17
C LEU A 91 0.74 8.08 5.53
N SER A 92 1.13 6.87 5.92
CA SER A 92 0.77 6.30 7.23
C SER A 92 1.46 6.98 8.40
N GLU A 93 2.71 7.43 8.20
CA GLU A 93 3.48 8.19 9.18
C GLU A 93 2.92 9.60 9.33
N ASP A 94 2.67 10.29 8.20
CA ASP A 94 2.05 11.62 8.19
C ASP A 94 0.67 11.63 8.86
N TYR A 95 -0.17 10.62 8.57
CA TYR A 95 -1.47 10.46 9.23
C TYR A 95 -1.33 10.26 10.74
N ARG A 96 -0.34 9.50 11.20
CA ARG A 96 -0.09 9.26 12.63
C ARG A 96 0.32 10.56 13.33
N ASP A 97 1.22 11.32 12.72
CA ASP A 97 1.72 12.57 13.27
C ASP A 97 0.60 13.63 13.31
N SER A 98 -0.17 13.75 12.23
CA SER A 98 -1.36 14.61 12.17
C SER A 98 -2.38 14.25 13.26
N LYS A 99 -2.64 12.95 13.47
CA LYS A 99 -3.54 12.48 14.54
C LYS A 99 -3.05 12.87 15.92
N LYS A 100 -1.74 12.79 16.17
CA LYS A 100 -1.14 13.20 17.45
C LYS A 100 -1.28 14.71 17.66
N GLN A 101 -1.00 15.51 16.63
CA GLN A 101 -1.18 16.96 16.67
C GLN A 101 -2.64 17.35 16.98
N MET A 102 -3.62 16.69 16.35
CA MET A 102 -5.04 16.93 16.64
C MET A 102 -5.40 16.61 18.09
N GLN A 103 -4.83 15.55 18.68
CA GLN A 103 -5.05 15.21 20.08
C GLN A 103 -4.44 16.27 21.02
N GLU A 104 -3.25 16.76 20.71
CA GLU A 104 -2.59 17.83 21.46
C GLU A 104 -3.41 19.13 21.40
N ILE A 105 -3.88 19.52 20.22
CA ILE A 105 -4.76 20.68 20.03
C ILE A 105 -6.05 20.51 20.82
N GLY A 106 -6.68 19.33 20.76
CA GLY A 106 -7.89 19.03 21.54
C GLY A 106 -7.67 19.17 23.05
N GLY A 107 -6.51 18.72 23.56
CA GLY A 107 -6.12 18.89 24.94
C GLY A 107 -5.93 20.36 25.35
N GLN A 108 -5.22 21.13 24.52
CA GLN A 108 -5.03 22.58 24.73
C GLN A 108 -6.36 23.33 24.72
N GLN A 109 -7.28 22.99 23.80
CA GLN A 109 -8.60 23.59 23.73
C GLN A 109 -9.41 23.34 25.00
N ALA A 110 -9.37 22.11 25.54
CA ALA A 110 -10.03 21.78 26.80
C ALA A 110 -9.44 22.56 27.98
N GLU A 111 -8.13 22.73 28.04
CA GLU A 111 -7.47 23.53 29.07
C GLU A 111 -7.91 25.01 29.01
N VAL A 112 -7.97 25.58 27.80
CA VAL A 112 -8.45 26.95 27.59
C VAL A 112 -9.90 27.10 28.03
N MET A 113 -10.79 26.17 27.65
CA MET A 113 -12.19 26.22 28.09
C MET A 113 -12.33 26.19 29.61
N ASN A 114 -11.55 25.34 30.29
CA ASN A 114 -11.55 25.28 31.75
C ASN A 114 -11.06 26.59 32.39
N LYS A 115 -10.03 27.22 31.82
CA LYS A 115 -9.56 28.55 32.28
C LYS A 115 -10.61 29.62 32.09
N VAL A 116 -11.30 29.64 30.94
CA VAL A 116 -12.38 30.58 30.65
C VAL A 116 -13.53 30.42 31.65
N ALA A 117 -14.00 29.19 31.88
CA ALA A 117 -15.06 28.91 32.87
C ALA A 117 -14.64 29.37 34.28
N GLY A 118 -13.37 29.16 34.66
CA GLY A 118 -12.84 29.64 35.93
C GLY A 118 -12.80 31.18 36.03
N LEU A 119 -12.48 31.88 34.94
CA LEU A 119 -12.52 33.35 34.88
C LEU A 119 -13.94 33.88 34.93
N GLU A 120 -14.89 33.26 34.24
CA GLU A 120 -16.31 33.61 34.30
C GLU A 120 -16.87 33.52 35.72
N GLY A 121 -16.56 32.44 36.44
CA GLY A 121 -16.96 32.30 37.85
C GLY A 121 -16.35 33.37 38.76
N ARG A 122 -15.09 33.76 38.53
CA ARG A 122 -14.44 34.86 39.27
C ARG A 122 -15.08 36.21 38.97
N LEU A 123 -15.46 36.45 37.71
CA LEU A 123 -16.17 37.65 37.28
C LEU A 123 -17.53 37.78 37.99
N GLN A 124 -18.32 36.71 38.01
CA GLN A 124 -19.61 36.68 38.72
C GLN A 124 -19.45 36.96 40.22
N ALA A 125 -18.40 36.43 40.86
CA ALA A 125 -18.12 36.69 42.27
C ALA A 125 -17.78 38.18 42.51
N LEU A 126 -16.98 38.79 41.62
CA LEU A 126 -16.65 40.22 41.69
C LEU A 126 -17.88 41.11 41.48
N GLU A 127 -18.76 40.77 40.53
CA GLU A 127 -20.02 41.48 40.29
C GLU A 127 -20.94 41.44 41.53
N GLY A 128 -21.00 40.28 42.20
CA GLY A 128 -21.72 40.14 43.47
C GLY A 128 -21.14 41.02 44.58
N GLN A 129 -19.81 40.99 44.76
CA GLN A 129 -19.12 41.83 45.75
C GLN A 129 -19.34 43.32 45.47
N MET A 130 -19.26 43.74 44.21
CA MET A 130 -19.49 45.13 43.81
C MET A 130 -20.92 45.57 44.09
N SER A 131 -21.91 44.71 43.83
CA SER A 131 -23.32 44.96 44.17
C SER A 131 -23.53 45.15 45.67
N ASP A 132 -22.88 44.34 46.51
CA ASP A 132 -22.96 44.47 47.96
C ASP A 132 -22.27 45.74 48.47
N ILE A 133 -21.15 46.15 47.87
CA ILE A 133 -20.49 47.42 48.17
C ILE A 133 -21.42 48.59 47.82
N ILE A 134 -22.02 48.58 46.63
CA ILE A 134 -22.97 49.63 46.20
C ILE A 134 -24.13 49.74 47.20
N ARG A 135 -24.69 48.60 47.64
CA ARG A 135 -25.77 48.59 48.65
C ARG A 135 -25.32 49.18 49.98
N LYS A 136 -24.11 48.84 50.45
CA LYS A 136 -23.54 49.39 51.69
C LYS A 136 -23.32 50.91 51.59
N VAL A 137 -22.83 51.39 50.45
CA VAL A 137 -22.63 52.83 50.21
C VAL A 137 -23.97 53.57 50.24
N ALA A 138 -24.99 53.08 49.52
CA ALA A 138 -26.33 53.69 49.51
C ALA A 138 -26.98 53.75 50.91
N ASN A 139 -26.75 52.72 51.73
CA ASN A 139 -27.23 52.71 53.12
C ASN A 139 -26.51 53.76 53.97
N LEU A 140 -25.18 53.88 53.84
CA LEU A 140 -24.40 54.89 54.55
C LEU A 140 -24.80 56.31 54.17
N GLU A 141 -25.01 56.59 52.87
CA GLU A 141 -25.50 57.88 52.39
C GLU A 141 -26.88 58.23 52.97
N SER A 142 -27.76 57.22 53.07
CA SER A 142 -29.10 57.40 53.65
C SER A 142 -29.04 57.69 55.16
N MET A 143 -28.16 57.00 55.89
CA MET A 143 -27.90 57.26 57.31
C MET A 143 -27.32 58.66 57.53
N GLU A 144 -26.39 59.11 56.68
CA GLU A 144 -25.82 60.45 56.75
C GLU A 144 -26.89 61.54 56.55
N LYS A 145 -27.80 61.36 55.58
CA LYS A 145 -28.94 62.26 55.35
C LYS A 145 -29.85 62.35 56.58
N GLN A 146 -30.24 61.21 57.15
CA GLN A 146 -31.07 61.18 58.36
C GLN A 146 -30.38 61.87 59.55
N GLN A 147 -29.07 61.69 59.70
CA GLN A 147 -28.32 62.32 60.78
C GLN A 147 -28.25 63.85 60.62
N LYS A 148 -28.07 64.35 59.38
CA LYS A 148 -28.11 65.78 59.05
C LYS A 148 -29.49 66.38 59.33
N GLU A 149 -30.57 65.71 58.94
CA GLU A 149 -31.95 66.14 59.23
C GLU A 149 -32.24 66.19 60.74
N SER A 150 -31.75 65.21 61.51
CA SER A 150 -31.95 65.19 62.97
C SER A 150 -31.21 66.30 63.74
N LYS A 151 -30.08 66.80 63.19
CA LYS A 151 -29.29 67.89 63.79
C LYS A 151 -29.82 69.26 63.41
N GLY A 152 -30.37 69.44 62.20
CA GLY A 152 -31.01 70.70 61.79
C GLY A 152 -32.31 71.02 62.54
N SER A 153 -32.96 70.02 63.13
CA SER A 153 -34.21 70.20 63.90
C SER A 153 -34.01 70.60 65.37
N LYS A 154 -32.77 70.71 65.87
CA LYS A 154 -32.49 71.06 67.28
C LYS A 154 -32.18 72.53 67.55
N ASP A 155 -32.06 73.36 66.51
CA ASP A 155 -31.73 74.79 66.61
C ASP A 155 -32.89 75.75 66.20
N VAL A 156 -34.15 75.34 66.41
CA VAL A 156 -35.34 76.22 66.26
C VAL A 156 -36.05 76.38 67.58
#